data_AF-A0A3A5JX86-F1
#
_entry.id   AF-A0A3A5JX86-F1
#
_cell.length_a   1.000
_cell.length_b   1.000
_cell.length_c   1.000
_cell.angle_alpha   90.00
_cell.angle_beta   90.00
_cell.angle_gamma   90.00
#
_symmetry.space_group_name_H-M   'P 1'
#
loop_
_entity.id
_entity.type
_entity.pdbx_description
1 polymer ?
#
loop_
_entity_poly.entity_id
_entity_poly.type
_entity_poly.pdbx_seq_one_letter_code
_entity_poly.pdbx_strand_id
1 'polypeptide(L)'
;MSQLPDDSQVQKFTLSENIAALVQIKNENIARFAQGKINITSALVEQKWHNRHQIYPYRVKEEIYGAVLSEIIASHPGLKNQILGRLEALYQQLRIDEAQTLSRTRALLEDNYETPHL
;
A
#
# COMPACT_ATOMS: atom_id res chain seq x y z
N MET A 1 -34.39 33.59 -15.23
CA MET A 1 -33.78 32.25 -15.45
C MET A 1 -32.54 32.17 -14.58
N SER A 2 -32.63 31.46 -13.46
CA SER A 2 -31.48 31.21 -12.57
C SER A 2 -30.57 30.22 -13.29
N GLN A 3 -29.36 30.64 -13.65
CA GLN A 3 -28.35 29.73 -14.20
C GLN A 3 -27.98 28.74 -13.07
N LEU A 4 -28.32 27.47 -13.26
CA LEU A 4 -27.82 26.40 -12.40
C LEU A 4 -26.29 26.35 -12.55
N PRO A 5 -25.54 26.20 -11.44
CA PRO A 5 -24.09 26.11 -11.51
C PRO A 5 -23.71 24.86 -12.32
N ASP A 6 -22.76 25.04 -13.22
CA ASP A 6 -22.17 23.99 -14.05
C ASP A 6 -21.63 22.87 -13.14
N ASP A 7 -22.10 21.63 -13.36
CA ASP A 7 -21.72 20.44 -12.57
C ASP A 7 -20.20 20.28 -12.45
N SER A 8 -19.45 20.74 -13.46
CA SER A 8 -17.98 20.72 -13.46
C SER A 8 -17.36 21.63 -12.38
N GLN A 9 -18.00 22.76 -12.08
CA GLN A 9 -17.55 23.71 -11.06
C GLN A 9 -17.93 23.23 -9.66
N VAL A 10 -19.10 22.62 -9.52
CA VAL A 10 -19.58 22.02 -8.27
C VAL A 10 -18.70 20.82 -7.89
N GLN A 11 -18.31 19.98 -8.85
CA GLN A 11 -17.41 18.83 -8.61
C GLN A 11 -16.00 19.28 -8.23
N LYS A 12 -15.43 20.31 -8.88
CA LYS A 12 -14.12 20.87 -8.50
C LYS A 12 -14.13 21.46 -7.09
N PHE A 13 -15.20 22.17 -6.74
CA PHE A 13 -15.39 22.71 -5.40
C PHE A 13 -15.46 21.57 -4.36
N THR A 14 -16.27 20.54 -4.64
CA THR A 14 -16.45 19.37 -3.76
C THR A 14 -15.16 18.55 -3.62
N LEU A 15 -14.37 18.39 -4.69
CA LEU A 15 -13.08 17.68 -4.65
C LEU A 15 -12.04 18.46 -3.83
N SER A 16 -11.97 19.78 -4.00
CA SER A 16 -11.08 20.63 -3.21
C SER A 16 -11.42 20.58 -1.71
N GLU A 17 -12.70 20.52 -1.39
CA GLU A 17 -13.19 20.42 -0.01
C GLU A 17 -12.88 19.05 0.60
N ASN A 18 -13.01 17.98 -0.18
CA ASN A 18 -12.62 16.62 0.23
C ASN A 18 -11.11 16.46 0.42
N ILE A 19 -10.28 17.04 -0.45
CA ILE A 19 -8.81 17.03 -0.27
C ILE A 19 -8.42 17.81 0.98
N ALA A 20 -9.04 18.97 1.21
CA ALA A 20 -8.83 19.74 2.42
C ALA A 20 -9.23 18.92 3.68
N ALA A 21 -10.37 18.23 3.64
CA ALA A 21 -10.82 17.34 4.70
C ALA A 21 -9.86 16.16 4.95
N LEU A 22 -9.33 15.53 3.90
CA LEU A 22 -8.37 14.42 4.04
C LEU A 22 -7.00 14.87 4.56
N VAL A 23 -6.51 16.02 4.11
CA VAL A 23 -5.29 16.64 4.64
C VAL A 23 -5.48 17.00 6.10
N GLN A 24 -6.66 17.52 6.46
CA GLN A 24 -7.03 17.84 7.83
C GLN A 24 -7.08 16.56 8.67
N ILE A 25 -7.76 15.50 8.25
CA ILE A 25 -7.83 14.21 8.95
C ILE A 25 -6.43 13.61 9.14
N LYS A 26 -5.57 13.68 8.12
CA LYS A 26 -4.17 13.23 8.20
C LYS A 26 -3.41 14.04 9.24
N ASN A 27 -3.51 15.36 9.20
CA ASN A 27 -2.81 16.26 10.11
C ASN A 27 -3.36 16.14 11.53
N GLU A 28 -4.66 15.94 11.72
CA GLU A 28 -5.31 15.68 13.01
C GLU A 28 -4.89 14.33 13.57
N ASN A 29 -4.76 13.28 12.75
CA ASN A 29 -4.21 12.00 13.19
C ASN A 29 -2.74 12.16 13.59
N ILE A 30 -1.92 12.83 12.79
CA ILE A 30 -0.52 13.13 13.14
C ILE A 30 -0.46 13.94 14.44
N ALA A 31 -1.30 14.96 14.61
CA ALA A 31 -1.37 15.78 15.81
C ALA A 31 -1.85 14.98 17.03
N ARG A 32 -2.88 14.13 16.90
CA ARG A 32 -3.37 13.23 17.94
C ARG A 32 -2.30 12.23 18.39
N PHE A 33 -1.55 11.67 17.44
CA PHE A 33 -0.43 10.77 17.75
C PHE A 33 0.82 11.52 18.26
N ALA A 34 1.00 12.79 17.90
CA ALA A 34 2.08 13.64 18.38
C ALA A 34 1.77 14.33 19.73
N GLN A 35 0.50 14.40 20.15
CA GLN A 35 0.02 15.12 21.35
C GLN A 35 0.52 14.57 22.70
N GLY A 36 1.47 13.64 22.70
CA GLY A 36 2.23 13.23 23.89
C GLY A 36 3.66 12.81 23.59
N LYS A 37 4.19 13.11 22.39
CA LYS A 37 5.49 12.60 21.92
C LYS A 37 6.40 13.71 21.45
N ILE A 38 7.57 13.76 22.06
CA ILE A 38 8.57 14.83 21.93
C ILE A 38 9.23 14.85 20.52
N ASN A 39 9.06 13.79 19.70
CA ASN A 39 9.72 13.69 18.39
C ASN A 39 8.88 12.92 17.34
N ILE A 40 8.75 13.45 16.12
CA ILE A 40 8.10 12.81 14.96
C ILE A 40 8.65 11.39 14.71
N THR A 41 9.95 11.17 14.92
CA THR A 41 10.57 9.83 14.78
C THR A 41 10.00 8.84 15.79
N SER A 42 9.73 9.28 17.02
CA SER A 42 9.14 8.44 18.07
C SER A 42 7.65 8.16 17.84
N ALA A 43 6.93 9.09 17.21
CA ALA A 43 5.57 8.86 16.74
C ALA A 43 5.53 7.84 15.59
N LEU A 44 6.48 7.93 14.65
CA LEU A 44 6.59 6.99 13.53
C LEU A 44 6.94 5.57 13.98
N VAL A 45 7.87 5.42 14.94
CA VAL A 45 8.22 4.11 15.52
C VAL A 45 7.01 3.47 16.20
N GLU A 46 6.23 4.26 16.95
CA GLU A 46 5.07 3.72 17.64
C GLU A 46 3.90 3.42 16.69
N GLN A 47 3.74 4.20 15.61
CA GLN A 47 2.84 3.87 14.50
C GLN A 47 3.23 2.56 13.82
N LYS A 48 4.51 2.34 13.53
CA LYS A 48 5.01 1.06 13.01
C LYS A 48 4.76 -0.10 13.98
N TRP A 49 4.91 0.14 15.28
CA TRP A 49 4.61 -0.84 16.31
C TRP A 49 3.11 -1.14 16.44
N HIS A 50 2.26 -0.13 16.30
CA HIS A 50 0.80 -0.30 16.32
C HIS A 50 0.30 -1.11 15.11
N ASN A 51 0.85 -0.84 13.93
CA ASN A 51 0.52 -1.57 12.69
C ASN A 51 1.30 -2.88 12.52
N ARG A 52 2.06 -3.32 13.54
CA ARG A 52 2.85 -4.56 13.49
C ARG A 52 2.00 -5.78 13.13
N HIS A 53 0.75 -5.80 13.55
CA HIS A 53 -0.19 -6.89 13.28
C HIS A 53 -0.54 -7.05 11.79
N GLN A 54 -0.32 -6.02 10.97
CA GLN A 54 -0.54 -6.06 9.53
C GLN A 54 0.74 -6.45 8.76
N ILE A 55 1.92 -6.26 9.35
CA ILE A 55 3.23 -6.51 8.73
C ILE A 55 3.82 -7.87 9.14
N TYR A 56 3.72 -8.23 10.41
CA TYR A 56 4.34 -9.43 10.97
C TYR A 56 3.66 -10.77 10.61
N PRO A 57 2.34 -10.88 10.35
CA PRO A 57 1.77 -12.16 9.92
C PRO A 57 2.35 -12.66 8.60
N TYR A 58 2.70 -11.75 7.70
CA TYR A 58 3.36 -12.09 6.44
C TYR A 58 4.79 -12.57 6.68
N ARG A 59 5.54 -11.89 7.54
CA ARG A 59 6.89 -12.30 7.93
C ARG A 59 6.94 -13.68 8.59
N VAL A 60 6.03 -13.96 9.53
CA VAL A 60 5.96 -15.27 10.20
C VAL A 60 5.59 -16.38 9.19
N LYS A 61 4.71 -16.09 8.23
CA LYS A 61 4.38 -17.02 7.15
C LYS A 61 5.60 -17.27 6.24
N GLU A 62 6.33 -16.23 5.85
CA GLU A 62 7.55 -16.37 5.06
C GLU A 62 8.63 -17.19 5.78
N GLU A 63 8.82 -17.01 7.08
CA GLU A 63 9.77 -17.79 7.87
C GLU A 63 9.36 -19.27 7.94
N ILE A 64 8.08 -19.58 8.17
CA ILE A 64 7.57 -20.96 8.20
C ILE A 64 7.69 -21.63 6.81
N TYR A 65 7.24 -20.95 5.76
CA TYR A 65 7.32 -21.49 4.40
C TYR A 65 8.78 -21.63 3.92
N GLY A 66 9.64 -20.68 4.29
CA GLY A 66 11.07 -20.74 4.00
C GLY A 66 11.75 -21.94 4.67
N ALA A 67 11.43 -22.21 5.94
CA ALA A 67 11.94 -23.38 6.65
C ALA A 67 11.51 -24.70 6.00
N VAL A 68 10.23 -24.83 5.62
CA VAL A 68 9.70 -26.01 4.92
C VAL A 68 10.37 -26.19 3.55
N LEU A 69 10.53 -25.12 2.77
CA LEU A 69 11.19 -25.17 1.47
C LEU A 69 12.67 -25.58 1.60
N SER A 70 13.36 -25.08 2.63
CA SER A 70 14.74 -25.46 2.93
C SER A 70 14.86 -26.96 3.21
N GLU A 71 13.94 -27.53 3.99
CA GLU A 71 13.91 -28.96 4.29
C GLU A 71 13.64 -29.81 3.03
N ILE A 72 12.72 -29.35 2.17
CA ILE A 72 12.41 -30.01 0.89
C ILE A 72 13.63 -29.99 -0.04
N ILE A 73 14.33 -28.87 -0.13
CA ILE A 73 15.55 -28.73 -0.95
C ILE A 73 16.67 -29.62 -0.41
N ALA A 74 16.81 -29.72 0.92
CA ALA A 74 17.78 -30.60 1.55
C ALA A 74 17.48 -32.08 1.26
N SER A 75 16.19 -32.46 1.31
CA SER A 75 15.73 -33.82 1.03
C SER A 75 15.78 -34.19 -0.46
N HIS A 76 15.54 -33.23 -1.36
CA HIS A 76 15.46 -33.44 -2.82
C HIS A 76 16.22 -32.35 -3.59
N PRO A 77 17.56 -32.41 -3.63
CA PRO A 77 18.39 -31.36 -4.22
C PRO A 77 18.16 -31.16 -5.72
N GLY A 78 17.65 -32.17 -6.44
CA GLY A 78 17.29 -32.05 -7.85
C GLY A 78 16.15 -31.07 -8.13
N LEU A 79 15.29 -30.80 -7.15
CA LEU A 79 14.17 -29.84 -7.27
C LEU A 79 14.59 -28.40 -6.98
N LYS A 80 15.80 -28.17 -6.47
CA LYS A 80 16.27 -26.84 -6.04
C LYS A 80 16.10 -25.77 -7.12
N ASN A 81 16.60 -26.02 -8.32
CA ASN A 81 16.57 -25.03 -9.40
C ASN A 81 15.14 -24.75 -9.88
N GLN A 82 14.27 -25.77 -9.88
CA GLN A 82 12.87 -25.61 -10.24
C GLN A 82 12.09 -24.80 -9.19
N ILE A 83 12.33 -25.07 -7.90
CA ILE A 83 11.71 -24.34 -6.79
C ILE A 83 12.16 -22.87 -6.81
N LEU A 84 13.46 -22.62 -6.95
CA LEU A 84 14.01 -21.27 -7.01
C LEU A 84 13.51 -20.51 -8.24
N GLY A 85 13.49 -21.14 -9.42
CA GLY A 85 12.98 -20.50 -10.64
C GLY A 85 11.49 -20.16 -10.55
N ARG A 86 10.69 -21.00 -9.88
CA ARG A 86 9.26 -20.72 -9.66
C ARG A 86 9.04 -19.62 -8.63
N LEU A 87 9.82 -19.59 -7.56
CA LEU A 87 9.81 -18.50 -6.58
C LEU A 87 10.18 -17.17 -7.24
N GLU A 88 11.23 -17.16 -8.05
CA GLU A 88 11.67 -15.98 -8.78
C GLU A 88 10.57 -15.46 -9.72
N ALA A 89 9.93 -16.34 -10.50
CA ALA A 89 8.82 -15.96 -11.37
C ALA A 89 7.65 -15.33 -10.59
N LEU A 90 7.29 -15.91 -9.43
CA LEU A 90 6.24 -15.37 -8.57
C LEU A 90 6.61 -14.01 -7.97
N TYR A 91 7.84 -13.84 -7.52
CA TYR A 91 8.33 -12.53 -7.03
C TYR A 91 8.34 -11.47 -8.13
N GLN A 92 8.74 -11.82 -9.35
CA GLN A 92 8.70 -10.88 -10.48
C GLN A 92 7.25 -10.48 -10.81
N GLN A 93 6.31 -11.43 -10.77
CA GLN A 93 4.89 -11.14 -10.97
C GLN A 93 4.35 -10.21 -9.87
N LEU A 94 4.63 -10.52 -8.60
CA LEU A 94 4.21 -9.66 -7.47
C LEU A 94 4.76 -8.24 -7.62
N ARG A 95 6.03 -8.11 -8.03
CA ARG A 95 6.66 -6.80 -8.29
C ARG A 95 5.96 -6.04 -9.41
N ILE A 96 5.55 -6.73 -10.47
CA ILE A 96 4.78 -6.13 -11.57
C ILE A 96 3.41 -5.66 -11.06
N ASP A 97 2.71 -6.49 -10.28
CA ASP A 97 1.39 -6.16 -9.75
C ASP A 97 1.45 -4.98 -8.77
N GLU A 98 2.48 -4.90 -7.93
CA GLU A 98 2.74 -3.76 -7.06
C GLU A 98 3.04 -2.50 -7.88
N ALA A 99 3.90 -2.59 -8.90
CA ALA A 99 4.20 -1.47 -9.78
C ALA A 99 2.95 -0.98 -10.54
N GLN A 100 2.10 -1.90 -11.00
CA GLN A 100 0.81 -1.58 -11.60
C GLN A 100 -0.12 -0.92 -10.58
N THR A 101 -0.21 -1.45 -9.37
CA THR A 101 -1.05 -0.89 -8.31
C THR A 101 -0.59 0.52 -7.94
N LEU A 102 0.71 0.76 -7.81
CA LEU A 102 1.29 2.07 -7.58
C LEU A 102 1.05 3.02 -8.75
N SER A 103 1.19 2.54 -9.98
CA SER A 103 0.91 3.31 -11.19
C SER A 103 -0.56 3.72 -11.27
N ARG A 104 -1.49 2.78 -11.02
CA ARG A 104 -2.94 3.05 -10.93
C ARG A 104 -3.25 4.04 -9.83
N THR A 105 -2.63 3.88 -8.65
CA THR A 105 -2.82 4.80 -7.53
C THR A 105 -2.32 6.21 -7.87
N ARG A 106 -1.18 6.33 -8.58
CA ARG A 106 -0.69 7.62 -9.07
C ARG A 106 -1.59 8.22 -10.14
N ALA A 107 -2.02 7.44 -11.12
CA ALA A 107 -2.94 7.90 -12.15
C ALA A 107 -4.29 8.35 -11.56
N LEU A 108 -4.79 7.65 -10.53
CA LEU A 108 -5.98 8.03 -9.78
C LEU A 108 -5.76 9.32 -8.97
N LEU A 109 -4.56 9.55 -8.43
CA LEU A 109 -4.19 10.79 -7.73
C LEU A 109 -4.00 11.98 -8.69
N GLU A 110 -3.53 11.73 -9.91
CA GLU A 110 -3.27 12.71 -10.96
C GLU A 110 -4.48 12.93 -11.89
N ASP A 111 -5.62 12.30 -11.59
CA ASP A 111 -6.89 12.34 -12.34
C ASP A 111 -6.75 11.97 -13.83
N ASN A 112 -5.74 11.14 -14.12
CA ASN A 112 -5.35 10.69 -15.47
C ASN A 112 -5.51 9.16 -15.62
N TYR A 113 -6.27 8.54 -14.71
CA TYR A 113 -6.58 7.12 -14.78
C TYR A 113 -7.84 6.89 -15.61
N GLU A 114 -7.65 6.65 -16.91
CA GLU A 114 -8.71 6.09 -17.74
C GLU A 114 -8.86 4.60 -17.39
N THR A 115 -10.00 4.22 -16.82
CA THR A 115 -10.35 2.82 -16.59
C THR A 115 -10.37 2.09 -17.94
N PRO A 116 -9.47 1.12 -18.18
CA PRO A 116 -9.54 0.32 -19.39
C PRO A 116 -10.69 -0.65 -19.21
N HIS A 117 -11.77 -0.42 -19.98
CA HIS A 117 -13.06 -1.12 -19.99
C HIS A 117 -14.10 -0.70 -18.93
N LEU A 118 -15.06 0.12 -19.41
CA LEU A 118 -16.49 -0.05 -19.14
C LEU A 118 -17.15 -0.49 -20.45
#